data_AF-A0A0C6NZF0-F1
#
_entry.id   AF-A0A0C6NZF0-F1
#
_cell.length_a   1.000
_cell.length_b   1.000
_cell.length_c   1.000
_cell.angle_alpha   90.00
_cell.angle_beta   90.00
_cell.angle_gamma   90.00
#
_symmetry.space_group_name_H-M   'P 1'
#
loop_
_entity.id
_entity.type
_entity.pdbx_description
1 polymer ?
#
loop_
_entity_poly.entity_id
_entity_poly.type
_entity_poly.pdbx_seq_one_letter_code
_entity_poly.pdbx_strand_id
1 'polypeptide(L)'
;VAMPRVPTYDNLQVTPNGLPQVRLNVPSAPGMAGQQAQQIGAATQQLGNQVAAIAADIQRKVGMAETMEAERELADWQMNALYNPDGGALGLRGKAASGIVKAMTERFDSEVQRLSGSFSLPAQRQAFQRLVQSRRAQMQMQLAAHERSESEAYVKGQLQGTLQTSLNAAALQFADSQAVEQEIRRSSGVLEAFGTLQGWSEEQTQAAIHAQISEMRSAVAERIIQEDPFRGVEYVQSNISQFQAAEGARLQKVATSTMESKLRLALAYEDRAQRIRQRQDQIIAKQVAMQGDVLLSQGKLSADWIESNRDRLTPQDYRYFYGELEGSQERTDLSVYAALRARIASGEDVSKEARESLQLGLLKPDDFKRLTEIQEFSSLSGEVPSVYKRGVQYIQNSLRVSELNPDPAAAQRQASALNDWDDYLKVNPKISEREAQQEYERIVEEYALADTRQMSLTKRMPRYAVGDRQNLDIDATAQRTVEAFRKKHGDDPDAMLADPEYQQQSRLIEEWKAIMTKAAAKRVGRPSNGERNGRQ
;
A
#
# COMPACT_ATOMS: atom_id res chain seq x y z
N VAL A 1 10.55 49.59 -1.36
CA VAL A 1 11.30 48.57 -2.14
C VAL A 1 10.52 47.28 -2.04
N ALA A 2 9.79 46.91 -3.09
CA ALA A 2 8.93 45.72 -3.13
C ALA A 2 9.72 44.55 -3.71
N MET A 3 9.77 43.41 -2.99
CA MET A 3 10.36 42.18 -3.51
C MET A 3 9.32 41.39 -4.33
N PRO A 4 9.67 40.85 -5.50
CA PRO A 4 8.76 40.01 -6.27
C PRO A 4 8.64 38.64 -5.59
N ARG A 5 7.40 38.19 -5.33
CA ARG A 5 7.11 36.81 -4.91
C ARG A 5 7.07 35.91 -6.14
N VAL A 6 7.80 34.81 -6.08
CA VAL A 6 7.81 33.76 -7.11
C VAL A 6 6.49 32.98 -7.03
N PRO A 7 5.79 32.69 -8.15
CA PRO A 7 4.56 31.91 -8.12
C PRO A 7 4.87 30.45 -7.76
N THR A 8 4.26 29.95 -6.68
CA THR A 8 4.19 28.50 -6.42
C THR A 8 3.01 27.93 -7.19
N TYR A 9 3.29 27.04 -8.13
CA TYR A 9 2.26 26.25 -8.81
C TYR A 9 1.78 25.12 -7.87
N ASP A 10 0.83 25.43 -6.99
CA ASP A 10 0.00 24.44 -6.29
C ASP A 10 -1.19 24.10 -7.19
N ASN A 11 -1.02 23.13 -8.09
CA ASN A 11 -2.07 22.28 -8.65
C ASN A 11 -1.43 21.27 -9.62
N LEU A 12 -0.93 20.16 -9.09
CA LEU A 12 -0.70 18.94 -9.87
C LEU A 12 -2.05 18.26 -10.13
N GLN A 13 -2.82 18.79 -11.08
CA GLN A 13 -3.81 17.97 -11.77
C GLN A 13 -3.05 17.07 -12.74
N VAL A 14 -2.66 15.89 -12.27
CA VAL A 14 -2.23 14.81 -13.15
C VAL A 14 -3.48 14.22 -13.76
N THR A 15 -3.99 14.86 -14.80
CA THR A 15 -4.81 14.14 -15.78
C THR A 15 -3.88 13.08 -16.38
N PRO A 16 -4.25 11.79 -16.43
CA PRO A 16 -3.47 10.80 -17.14
C PRO A 16 -3.48 11.21 -18.61
N ASN A 17 -2.43 11.91 -19.04
CA ASN A 17 -2.12 12.00 -20.45
C ASN A 17 -1.70 10.59 -20.81
N GLY A 18 -2.66 9.83 -21.34
CA GLY A 18 -2.40 8.55 -21.96
C GLY A 18 -1.21 8.74 -22.89
N LEU A 19 -0.30 7.77 -22.85
CA LEU A 19 0.73 7.54 -23.85
C LEU A 19 0.19 7.95 -25.23
N PRO A 20 1.02 8.49 -26.14
CA PRO A 20 0.60 8.60 -27.53
C PRO A 20 0.19 7.20 -27.97
N GLN A 21 -1.11 6.91 -27.90
CA GLN A 21 -1.73 5.91 -28.71
C GLN A 21 -1.31 6.37 -30.08
N VAL A 22 -0.40 5.63 -30.69
CA VAL A 22 -0.36 5.52 -32.13
C VAL A 22 -1.77 5.03 -32.46
N ARG A 23 -2.67 5.99 -32.62
CA ARG A 23 -3.89 5.81 -33.38
C ARG A 23 -3.32 5.51 -34.75
N LEU A 24 -3.10 4.22 -34.99
CA LEU A 24 -3.30 3.65 -36.30
C LEU A 24 -4.71 4.09 -36.65
N ASN A 25 -4.78 5.24 -37.30
CA ASN A 25 -5.90 5.64 -38.10
C ASN A 25 -5.90 4.64 -39.25
N VAL A 26 -6.33 3.41 -38.95
CA VAL A 26 -6.87 2.51 -39.96
C VAL A 26 -7.99 3.35 -40.54
N PRO A 27 -7.93 3.74 -41.82
CA PRO A 27 -9.06 4.38 -42.43
C PRO A 27 -10.20 3.37 -42.32
N SER A 28 -11.11 3.54 -41.36
CA SER A 28 -12.43 2.95 -41.42
C SER A 28 -13.05 3.60 -42.64
N ALA A 29 -12.87 2.99 -43.82
CA ALA A 29 -13.27 3.55 -45.10
C ALA A 29 -14.79 3.69 -45.15
N PRO A 30 -15.37 4.88 -44.91
CA PRO A 30 -16.80 5.09 -45.06
C PRO A 30 -16.97 5.40 -46.54
N GLY A 31 -17.41 4.42 -47.32
CA GLY A 31 -17.57 4.57 -48.76
C GLY A 31 -17.09 3.41 -49.62
N MET A 32 -16.64 2.28 -49.05
CA MET A 32 -16.28 1.10 -49.85
C MET A 32 -17.41 0.70 -50.80
N ALA A 33 -18.67 0.66 -50.34
CA ALA A 33 -19.80 0.38 -51.22
C ALA A 33 -19.98 1.40 -52.38
N GLY A 34 -19.67 2.68 -52.15
CA GLY A 34 -19.79 3.75 -53.14
C GLY A 34 -18.65 3.76 -54.16
N GLN A 35 -17.41 3.58 -53.72
CA GLN A 35 -16.25 3.44 -54.62
C GLN A 35 -16.27 2.09 -55.37
N GLN A 36 -16.75 1.03 -54.73
CA GLN A 36 -16.90 -0.30 -55.34
C GLN A 36 -18.00 -0.32 -56.40
N ALA A 37 -19.15 0.33 -56.15
CA ALA A 37 -20.20 0.50 -57.16
C ALA A 37 -19.72 1.33 -58.36
N GLN A 38 -18.87 2.35 -58.14
CA GLN A 38 -18.27 3.15 -59.21
C GLN A 38 -17.25 2.35 -60.04
N GLN A 39 -16.39 1.54 -59.40
CA GLN A 39 -15.42 0.67 -60.10
C GLN A 39 -16.10 -0.44 -60.90
N ILE A 40 -17.14 -1.06 -60.34
CA ILE A 40 -17.99 -2.03 -61.05
C ILE A 40 -18.72 -1.34 -62.20
N GLY A 41 -19.24 -0.12 -62.00
CA GLY A 41 -19.90 0.67 -63.04
C GLY A 41 -18.99 0.99 -64.23
N ALA A 42 -17.74 1.40 -63.97
CA ALA A 42 -16.75 1.66 -65.01
C ALA A 42 -16.33 0.40 -65.77
N ALA A 43 -16.11 -0.71 -65.06
CA ALA A 43 -15.80 -2.00 -65.68
C ALA A 43 -16.97 -2.52 -66.54
N THR A 44 -18.21 -2.35 -66.06
CA THR A 44 -19.45 -2.73 -66.77
C THR A 44 -19.63 -1.91 -68.04
N GLN A 45 -19.32 -0.61 -68.03
CA GLN A 45 -19.36 0.23 -69.23
C GLN A 45 -18.31 -0.18 -70.28
N GLN A 46 -17.07 -0.46 -69.86
CA GLN A 46 -16.03 -0.95 -70.79
C GLN A 46 -16.41 -2.32 -71.39
N LEU A 47 -16.98 -3.21 -70.59
CA LEU A 47 -17.46 -4.49 -71.05
C LEU A 47 -18.64 -4.34 -72.02
N GLY A 48 -19.60 -3.45 -71.73
CA GLY A 48 -20.72 -3.14 -72.60
C GLY A 48 -20.28 -2.65 -73.99
N ASN A 49 -19.22 -1.84 -74.05
CA ASN A 49 -18.62 -1.40 -75.31
C ASN A 49 -17.95 -2.54 -76.08
N GLN A 50 -17.27 -3.47 -75.41
CA GLN A 50 -16.69 -4.66 -76.04
C GLN A 50 -17.77 -5.62 -76.58
N VAL A 51 -18.84 -5.84 -75.80
CA VAL A 51 -19.99 -6.66 -76.21
C VAL A 51 -20.68 -6.05 -77.43
N ALA A 52 -20.87 -4.73 -77.46
CA ALA A 52 -21.46 -4.04 -78.61
C ALA A 52 -20.62 -4.16 -79.89
N ALA A 53 -19.29 -4.07 -79.77
CA ALA A 53 -18.37 -4.25 -80.90
C ALA A 53 -18.38 -5.70 -81.43
N ILE A 54 -18.49 -6.69 -80.54
CA ILE A 54 -18.58 -8.12 -80.90
C ILE A 54 -19.93 -8.45 -81.53
N ALA A 55 -21.02 -7.84 -81.04
CA ALA A 55 -22.36 -7.98 -81.61
C ALA A 55 -22.44 -7.49 -83.06
N ALA A 56 -21.66 -6.46 -83.42
CA ALA A 56 -21.56 -5.98 -84.81
C ALA A 56 -20.84 -6.97 -85.74
N ASP A 57 -19.97 -7.84 -85.20
CA ASP A 57 -19.17 -8.84 -85.92
C ASP A 57 -19.95 -10.16 -86.16
N ILE A 58 -20.99 -10.44 -85.37
CA ILE A 58 -21.80 -11.67 -85.44
C ILE A 58 -23.08 -11.42 -86.27
N GLN A 59 -23.05 -11.77 -87.56
CA GLN A 59 -24.13 -11.49 -88.54
C GLN A 59 -25.48 -12.24 -88.33
N ARG A 60 -25.68 -13.00 -87.25
CA ARG A 60 -26.95 -13.72 -86.99
C ARG A 60 -27.45 -13.50 -85.57
N LYS A 61 -28.70 -13.03 -85.42
CA LYS A 61 -29.40 -12.82 -84.14
C LYS A 61 -29.36 -14.05 -83.20
N VAL A 62 -29.34 -15.27 -83.77
CA VAL A 62 -29.26 -16.53 -83.01
C VAL A 62 -27.89 -16.73 -82.34
N GLY A 63 -26.79 -16.31 -82.99
CA GLY A 63 -25.45 -16.51 -82.45
C GLY A 63 -25.04 -15.52 -81.36
N MET A 64 -25.67 -14.34 -81.35
CA MET A 64 -25.47 -13.29 -80.34
C MET A 64 -26.11 -13.68 -79.00
N ALA A 65 -27.32 -14.25 -79.02
CA ALA A 65 -28.03 -14.66 -77.80
C ALA A 65 -27.25 -15.72 -76.99
N GLU A 66 -26.71 -16.75 -77.65
CA GLU A 66 -25.91 -17.79 -76.99
C GLU A 66 -24.62 -17.23 -76.37
N THR A 67 -23.96 -16.30 -77.06
CA THR A 67 -22.72 -15.66 -76.56
C THR A 67 -23.02 -14.78 -75.35
N MET A 68 -24.14 -14.06 -75.35
CA MET A 68 -24.59 -13.24 -74.21
C MET A 68 -25.02 -14.09 -73.02
N GLU A 69 -25.66 -15.24 -73.25
CA GLU A 69 -26.06 -16.16 -72.18
C GLU A 69 -24.82 -16.74 -71.48
N ALA A 70 -23.83 -17.23 -72.24
CA ALA A 70 -22.58 -17.72 -71.67
C ALA A 70 -21.80 -16.62 -70.91
N GLU A 71 -21.87 -15.38 -71.39
CA GLU A 71 -21.27 -14.23 -70.72
C GLU A 71 -21.93 -13.94 -69.38
N ARG A 72 -23.28 -13.97 -69.33
CA ARG A 72 -24.06 -13.85 -68.10
C ARG A 72 -23.75 -14.98 -67.12
N GLU A 73 -23.74 -16.23 -67.58
CA GLU A 73 -23.40 -17.39 -66.73
C GLU A 73 -21.99 -17.25 -66.13
N LEU A 74 -21.00 -16.83 -66.93
CA LEU A 74 -19.65 -16.59 -66.43
C LEU A 74 -19.62 -15.45 -65.41
N ALA A 75 -20.39 -14.39 -65.64
CA ALA A 75 -20.48 -13.26 -64.72
C ALA A 75 -21.11 -13.66 -63.38
N ASP A 76 -22.20 -14.44 -63.40
CA ASP A 76 -22.88 -14.94 -62.21
C ASP A 76 -21.96 -15.89 -61.42
N TRP A 77 -21.28 -16.80 -62.13
CA TRP A 77 -20.26 -17.65 -61.53
C TRP A 77 -19.15 -16.84 -60.87
N GLN A 78 -18.61 -15.83 -61.58
CA GLN A 78 -17.51 -14.99 -61.08
C GLN A 78 -17.96 -14.21 -59.84
N MET A 79 -19.16 -13.65 -59.86
CA MET A 79 -19.74 -12.92 -58.73
C MET A 79 -19.85 -13.82 -57.51
N ASN A 80 -20.42 -15.02 -57.66
CA ASN A 80 -20.54 -15.99 -56.58
C ASN A 80 -19.14 -16.44 -56.08
N ALA A 81 -18.25 -16.83 -56.98
CA ALA A 81 -16.93 -17.35 -56.62
C ALA A 81 -16.05 -16.33 -55.89
N LEU A 82 -16.20 -15.04 -56.19
CA LEU A 82 -15.43 -13.98 -55.54
C LEU A 82 -16.08 -13.47 -54.25
N TYR A 83 -17.41 -13.30 -54.23
CA TYR A 83 -18.10 -12.51 -53.20
C TYR A 83 -19.10 -13.29 -52.35
N ASN A 84 -19.25 -14.60 -52.52
CA ASN A 84 -20.15 -15.38 -51.68
C ASN A 84 -19.82 -15.20 -50.19
N PRO A 85 -20.81 -14.88 -49.34
CA PRO A 85 -20.58 -14.72 -47.89
C PRO A 85 -20.06 -16.00 -47.21
N ASP A 86 -20.39 -17.17 -47.75
CA ASP A 86 -20.07 -18.49 -47.19
C ASP A 86 -18.75 -19.07 -47.72
N GLY A 87 -17.89 -18.26 -48.33
CA GLY A 87 -16.55 -18.71 -48.76
C GLY A 87 -16.03 -18.15 -50.08
N GLY A 88 -16.52 -17.00 -50.53
CA GLY A 88 -15.98 -16.29 -51.68
C GLY A 88 -14.50 -15.97 -51.51
N ALA A 89 -13.74 -15.98 -52.60
CA ALA A 89 -12.28 -15.83 -52.56
C ALA A 89 -11.82 -14.52 -51.88
N LEU A 90 -12.60 -13.43 -52.00
CA LEU A 90 -12.30 -12.14 -51.37
C LEU A 90 -12.70 -12.07 -49.89
N GLY A 91 -13.38 -13.08 -49.37
CA GLY A 91 -13.66 -13.24 -47.95
C GLY A 91 -12.53 -13.94 -47.17
N LEU A 92 -11.61 -14.61 -47.87
CA LEU A 92 -10.47 -15.30 -47.26
C LEU A 92 -9.48 -14.31 -46.64
N ARG A 93 -8.92 -14.66 -45.48
CA ARG A 93 -8.05 -13.78 -44.68
C ARG A 93 -6.69 -14.39 -44.38
N GLY A 94 -5.68 -13.54 -44.20
CA GLY A 94 -4.32 -13.90 -43.82
C GLY A 94 -3.75 -15.03 -44.69
N LYS A 95 -3.23 -16.09 -44.04
CA LYS A 95 -2.65 -17.24 -44.74
C LYS A 95 -3.64 -17.97 -45.66
N ALA A 96 -4.95 -17.95 -45.37
CA ALA A 96 -5.95 -18.59 -46.22
C ALA A 96 -6.15 -17.88 -47.56
N ALA A 97 -5.75 -16.60 -47.67
CA ALA A 97 -5.75 -15.85 -48.91
C ALA A 97 -4.51 -16.11 -49.79
N SER A 98 -3.53 -16.89 -49.31
CA SER A 98 -2.32 -17.20 -50.08
C SER A 98 -2.62 -18.16 -51.22
N GLY A 99 -2.13 -17.87 -52.42
CA GLY A 99 -2.32 -18.66 -53.63
C GLY A 99 -3.71 -18.54 -54.26
N ILE A 100 -4.57 -17.64 -53.77
CA ILE A 100 -5.95 -17.50 -54.29
C ILE A 100 -5.97 -17.08 -55.76
N VAL A 101 -5.00 -16.29 -56.24
CA VAL A 101 -4.93 -15.91 -57.66
C VAL A 101 -4.81 -17.14 -58.54
N LYS A 102 -3.92 -18.08 -58.19
CA LYS A 102 -3.71 -19.32 -58.94
C LYS A 102 -4.96 -20.20 -58.87
N ALA A 103 -5.45 -20.48 -57.67
CA ALA A 103 -6.60 -21.35 -57.46
C ALA A 103 -7.85 -20.85 -58.19
N MET A 104 -8.13 -19.53 -58.14
CA MET A 104 -9.28 -18.96 -58.83
C MET A 104 -9.10 -18.85 -60.33
N THR A 105 -7.87 -18.64 -60.83
CA THR A 105 -7.59 -18.67 -62.27
C THR A 105 -7.88 -20.05 -62.85
N GLU A 106 -7.47 -21.13 -62.18
CA GLU A 106 -7.73 -22.50 -62.62
C GLU A 106 -9.25 -22.82 -62.64
N ARG A 107 -10.00 -22.35 -61.63
CA ARG A 107 -11.46 -22.51 -61.60
C ARG A 107 -12.14 -21.69 -62.70
N PHE A 108 -11.68 -20.46 -62.95
CA PHE A 108 -12.19 -19.60 -64.02
C PHE A 108 -11.94 -20.23 -65.39
N ASP A 109 -10.73 -20.73 -65.65
CA ASP A 109 -10.38 -21.37 -66.93
C ASP A 109 -11.23 -22.64 -67.17
N SER A 110 -11.53 -23.40 -66.10
CA SER A 110 -12.42 -24.57 -66.17
C SER A 110 -13.86 -24.17 -66.54
N GLU A 111 -14.38 -23.09 -65.94
CA GLU A 111 -15.72 -22.58 -66.24
C GLU A 111 -15.81 -22.04 -67.68
N VAL A 112 -14.78 -21.33 -68.13
CA VAL A 112 -14.67 -20.87 -69.52
C VAL A 112 -14.66 -22.05 -70.51
N GLN A 113 -13.95 -23.13 -70.20
CA GLN A 113 -13.95 -24.34 -71.05
C GLN A 113 -15.33 -25.00 -71.10
N ARG A 114 -16.02 -25.11 -69.97
CA ARG A 114 -17.41 -25.62 -69.88
C ARG A 114 -18.35 -24.81 -70.78
N LEU A 115 -18.32 -23.48 -70.65
CA LEU A 115 -19.16 -22.57 -71.42
C LEU A 115 -18.81 -22.57 -72.90
N SER A 116 -17.52 -22.60 -73.24
CA SER A 116 -17.08 -22.61 -74.64
C SER A 116 -17.49 -23.88 -75.41
N GLY A 117 -17.71 -24.99 -74.69
CA GLY A 117 -18.15 -26.26 -75.26
C GLY A 117 -19.59 -26.25 -75.80
N SER A 118 -20.42 -25.26 -75.41
CA SER A 118 -21.80 -25.13 -75.89
C SER A 118 -21.89 -24.49 -77.29
N PHE A 119 -20.83 -23.81 -77.75
CA PHE A 119 -20.86 -23.10 -79.03
C PHE A 119 -20.67 -24.01 -80.24
N SER A 120 -21.62 -23.93 -81.18
CA SER A 120 -21.60 -24.68 -82.43
C SER A 120 -20.75 -24.00 -83.53
N LEU A 121 -20.55 -22.67 -83.46
CA LEU A 121 -19.84 -21.91 -84.49
C LEU A 121 -18.47 -21.42 -84.01
N PRO A 122 -17.40 -21.50 -84.84
CA PRO A 122 -16.08 -20.96 -84.50
C PRO A 122 -16.08 -19.46 -84.16
N ALA A 123 -16.91 -18.66 -84.84
CA ALA A 123 -17.03 -17.22 -84.60
C ALA A 123 -17.55 -16.89 -83.19
N GLN A 124 -18.47 -17.70 -82.65
CA GLN A 124 -18.97 -17.54 -81.27
C GLN A 124 -17.87 -17.81 -80.24
N ARG A 125 -17.08 -18.87 -80.47
CA ARG A 125 -15.94 -19.21 -79.61
C ARG A 125 -14.91 -18.09 -79.59
N GLN A 126 -14.57 -17.54 -80.76
CA GLN A 126 -13.64 -16.41 -80.85
C GLN A 126 -14.18 -15.15 -80.18
N ALA A 127 -15.47 -14.83 -80.37
CA ALA A 127 -16.14 -13.71 -79.72
C ALA A 127 -16.11 -13.84 -78.18
N PHE A 128 -16.53 -14.99 -77.66
CA PHE A 128 -16.50 -15.28 -76.22
C PHE A 128 -15.09 -15.22 -75.65
N GLN A 129 -14.09 -15.77 -76.36
CA GLN A 129 -12.69 -15.70 -75.92
C GLN A 129 -12.20 -14.26 -75.75
N ARG A 130 -12.58 -13.31 -76.61
CA ARG A 130 -12.19 -11.89 -76.45
C ARG A 130 -12.76 -11.29 -75.15
N LEU A 131 -14.01 -11.61 -74.80
CA LEU A 131 -14.67 -11.16 -73.57
C LEU A 131 -14.04 -11.78 -72.31
N VAL A 132 -13.70 -13.07 -72.40
CA VAL A 132 -13.10 -13.82 -71.30
C VAL A 132 -11.75 -13.24 -70.89
N GLN A 133 -10.91 -12.81 -71.86
CA GLN A 133 -9.58 -12.30 -71.55
C GLN A 133 -9.62 -11.02 -70.69
N SER A 134 -10.54 -10.10 -70.98
CA SER A 134 -10.67 -8.87 -70.18
C SER A 134 -11.20 -9.18 -68.77
N ARG A 135 -12.20 -10.05 -68.64
CA ARG A 135 -12.72 -10.51 -67.33
C ARG A 135 -11.66 -11.23 -66.50
N ARG A 136 -10.87 -12.12 -67.12
CA ARG A 136 -9.77 -12.85 -66.47
C ARG A 136 -8.74 -11.89 -65.90
N ALA A 137 -8.31 -10.91 -66.69
CA ALA A 137 -7.33 -9.91 -66.26
C ALA A 137 -7.87 -9.08 -65.08
N GLN A 138 -9.12 -8.63 -65.12
CA GLN A 138 -9.75 -7.88 -64.02
C GLN A 138 -9.84 -8.71 -62.74
N MET A 139 -10.30 -9.96 -62.83
CA MET A 139 -10.36 -10.87 -61.70
C MET A 139 -8.98 -11.09 -61.08
N GLN A 140 -7.96 -11.37 -61.91
CA GLN A 140 -6.60 -11.59 -61.45
C GLN A 140 -6.02 -10.36 -60.75
N MET A 141 -6.26 -9.15 -61.29
CA MET A 141 -5.82 -7.90 -60.64
C MET A 141 -6.46 -7.72 -59.26
N GLN A 142 -7.76 -7.98 -59.15
CA GLN A 142 -8.48 -7.84 -57.88
C GLN A 142 -8.00 -8.86 -56.84
N LEU A 143 -7.88 -10.13 -57.23
CA LEU A 143 -7.38 -11.20 -56.37
C LEU A 143 -5.93 -10.95 -55.96
N ALA A 144 -5.07 -10.46 -56.86
CA ALA A 144 -3.68 -10.17 -56.55
C ALA A 144 -3.54 -9.02 -55.54
N ALA A 145 -4.39 -8.00 -55.64
CA ALA A 145 -4.44 -6.92 -54.66
C ALA A 145 -4.89 -7.44 -53.27
N HIS A 146 -5.93 -8.28 -53.24
CA HIS A 146 -6.42 -8.89 -52.01
C HIS A 146 -5.40 -9.83 -51.36
N GLU A 147 -4.84 -10.75 -52.14
CA GLU A 147 -3.81 -11.70 -51.70
C GLU A 147 -2.59 -10.98 -51.10
N ARG A 148 -2.14 -9.88 -51.74
CA ARG A 148 -1.04 -9.06 -51.22
C ARG A 148 -1.40 -8.42 -49.89
N SER A 149 -2.57 -7.78 -49.80
CA SER A 149 -3.00 -7.09 -48.58
C SER A 149 -3.12 -8.05 -47.40
N GLU A 150 -3.72 -9.23 -47.61
CA GLU A 150 -3.87 -10.26 -46.58
C GLU A 150 -2.53 -10.92 -46.22
N SER A 151 -1.62 -11.08 -47.19
CA SER A 151 -0.26 -11.57 -46.92
C SER A 151 0.53 -10.58 -46.06
N GLU A 152 0.47 -9.29 -46.37
CA GLU A 152 1.10 -8.23 -45.56
C GLU A 152 0.54 -8.20 -44.13
N ALA A 153 -0.78 -8.31 -43.99
CA ALA A 153 -1.44 -8.38 -42.69
C ALA A 153 -1.01 -9.61 -41.89
N TYR A 154 -0.93 -10.78 -42.53
CA TYR A 154 -0.46 -12.01 -41.91
C TYR A 154 0.99 -11.89 -41.42
N VAL A 155 1.90 -11.39 -42.25
CA VAL A 155 3.31 -11.22 -41.87
C VAL A 155 3.45 -10.23 -40.70
N LYS A 156 2.72 -9.11 -40.72
CA LYS A 156 2.67 -8.16 -39.60
C LYS A 156 2.16 -8.81 -38.31
N GLY A 157 1.12 -9.64 -38.39
CA GLY A 157 0.61 -10.38 -37.25
C GLY A 157 1.62 -11.39 -36.69
N GLN A 158 2.32 -12.12 -37.56
CA GLN A 158 3.38 -13.05 -37.15
C GLN A 158 4.57 -12.34 -36.49
N LEU A 159 4.96 -11.17 -37.01
CA LEU A 159 5.98 -10.31 -36.40
C LEU A 159 5.54 -9.93 -34.98
N GLN A 160 4.36 -9.32 -34.82
CA GLN A 160 3.86 -8.89 -33.52
C GLN A 160 3.78 -10.04 -32.51
N GLY A 161 3.25 -11.20 -32.92
CA GLY A 161 3.21 -12.39 -32.06
C GLY A 161 4.60 -12.88 -31.65
N THR A 162 5.58 -12.82 -32.56
CA THR A 162 6.96 -13.18 -32.26
C THR A 162 7.59 -12.21 -31.26
N LEU A 163 7.48 -10.91 -31.50
CA LEU A 163 8.02 -9.87 -30.61
C LEU A 163 7.41 -9.94 -29.21
N GLN A 164 6.08 -10.13 -29.12
CA GLN A 164 5.40 -10.29 -27.83
C GLN A 164 5.85 -11.55 -27.09
N THR A 165 6.07 -12.65 -27.82
CA THR A 165 6.58 -13.89 -27.22
C THR A 165 7.98 -13.70 -26.67
N SER A 166 8.89 -13.08 -27.43
CA SER A 166 10.24 -12.77 -26.98
C SER A 166 10.24 -11.83 -25.76
N LEU A 167 9.38 -10.81 -25.76
CA LEU A 167 9.21 -9.88 -24.64
C LEU A 167 8.77 -10.62 -23.38
N ASN A 168 7.74 -11.45 -23.48
CA ASN A 168 7.24 -12.23 -22.35
C ASN A 168 8.29 -13.21 -21.84
N ALA A 169 9.03 -13.86 -22.73
CA ALA A 169 10.12 -14.77 -22.38
C ALA A 169 11.25 -14.05 -21.63
N ALA A 170 11.69 -12.89 -22.13
CA ALA A 170 12.69 -12.06 -21.47
C ALA A 170 12.24 -11.62 -20.06
N ALA A 171 10.99 -11.16 -19.92
CA ALA A 171 10.44 -10.76 -18.62
C ALA A 171 10.32 -11.93 -17.64
N LEU A 172 9.98 -13.13 -18.10
CA LEU A 172 9.92 -14.33 -17.26
C LEU A 172 11.31 -14.81 -16.83
N GLN A 173 12.30 -14.63 -17.71
CA GLN A 173 13.69 -15.05 -17.50
C GLN A 173 14.58 -13.90 -17.02
N PHE A 174 13.99 -12.87 -16.39
CA PHE A 174 14.68 -11.64 -15.96
C PHE A 174 15.93 -11.88 -15.08
N ALA A 175 16.02 -13.04 -14.41
CA ALA A 175 17.16 -13.43 -13.59
C ALA A 175 18.34 -14.01 -14.40
N ASP A 176 18.10 -14.48 -15.64
CA ASP A 176 19.10 -15.02 -16.56
C ASP A 176 19.42 -14.00 -17.65
N SER A 177 20.52 -13.27 -17.47
CA SER A 177 20.94 -12.25 -18.43
C SER A 177 21.29 -12.81 -19.80
N GLN A 178 21.79 -14.05 -19.90
CA GLN A 178 22.11 -14.64 -21.19
C GLN A 178 20.84 -14.95 -21.99
N ALA A 179 19.80 -15.44 -21.33
CA ALA A 179 18.54 -15.72 -21.98
C ALA A 179 17.82 -14.43 -22.43
N VAL A 180 17.83 -13.38 -21.60
CA VAL A 180 17.30 -12.06 -22.00
C VAL A 180 18.00 -11.54 -23.26
N GLU A 181 19.33 -11.62 -23.32
CA GLU A 181 20.10 -11.18 -24.48
C GLU A 181 19.85 -12.04 -25.73
N GLN A 182 19.52 -13.32 -25.57
CA GLN A 182 19.10 -14.18 -26.69
C GLN A 182 17.77 -13.72 -27.28
N GLU A 183 16.79 -13.40 -26.44
CA GLU A 183 15.48 -12.90 -26.89
C GLU A 183 15.58 -11.52 -27.55
N ILE A 184 16.47 -10.65 -27.05
CA ILE A 184 16.79 -9.37 -27.70
C ILE A 184 17.35 -9.62 -29.11
N ARG A 185 18.38 -10.46 -29.25
CA ARG A 185 18.96 -10.78 -30.57
C ARG A 185 17.94 -11.39 -31.52
N ARG A 186 17.09 -12.28 -31.03
CA ARG A 186 15.98 -12.87 -31.81
C ARG A 186 15.05 -11.79 -32.35
N SER A 187 14.63 -10.86 -31.48
CA SER A 187 13.70 -9.79 -31.84
C SER A 187 14.32 -8.80 -32.83
N SER A 188 15.61 -8.45 -32.64
CA SER A 188 16.36 -7.62 -33.58
C SER A 188 16.45 -8.26 -34.96
N GLY A 189 16.86 -9.53 -35.05
CA GLY A 189 17.01 -10.22 -36.34
C GLY A 189 15.69 -10.37 -37.11
N VAL A 190 14.57 -10.59 -36.41
CA VAL A 190 13.24 -10.63 -37.05
C VAL A 190 12.82 -9.24 -37.54
N LEU A 191 13.12 -8.17 -36.80
CA LEU A 191 12.86 -6.80 -37.22
C LEU A 191 13.73 -6.37 -38.42
N GLU A 192 14.99 -6.80 -38.49
CA GLU A 192 15.86 -6.57 -39.65
C GLU A 192 15.30 -7.25 -40.91
N ALA A 193 14.90 -8.52 -40.80
CA ALA A 193 14.29 -9.26 -41.89
C ALA A 193 12.98 -8.60 -42.34
N PHE A 194 12.16 -8.15 -41.39
CA PHE A 194 10.92 -7.44 -41.68
C PHE A 194 11.15 -6.06 -42.32
N GLY A 195 12.11 -5.29 -41.82
CA GLY A 195 12.49 -3.99 -42.40
C GLY A 195 12.96 -4.14 -43.85
N THR A 196 13.76 -5.16 -44.13
CA THR A 196 14.20 -5.50 -45.50
C THR A 196 13.00 -5.83 -46.39
N LEU A 197 12.05 -6.64 -45.90
CA LEU A 197 10.84 -7.01 -46.63
C LEU A 197 9.93 -5.81 -46.92
N GLN A 198 9.86 -4.84 -46.01
CA GLN A 198 9.03 -3.65 -46.12
C GLN A 198 9.73 -2.47 -46.82
N GLY A 199 11.01 -2.61 -47.17
CA GLY A 199 11.79 -1.53 -47.78
C GLY A 199 12.06 -0.35 -46.84
N TRP A 200 12.19 -0.62 -45.54
CA TRP A 200 12.56 0.40 -44.54
C TRP A 200 13.98 0.91 -44.76
N SER A 201 14.22 2.18 -44.41
CA SER A 201 15.58 2.68 -44.30
C SER A 201 16.32 2.01 -43.13
N GLU A 202 17.65 2.12 -43.11
CA GLU A 202 18.46 1.63 -42.01
C GLU A 202 18.06 2.31 -40.69
N GLU A 203 17.83 3.63 -40.72
CA GLU A 203 17.42 4.40 -39.55
C GLU A 203 16.05 3.98 -39.03
N GLN A 204 15.10 3.70 -39.92
CA GLN A 204 13.77 3.18 -39.53
C GLN A 204 13.89 1.81 -38.87
N THR A 205 14.72 0.94 -39.43
CA THR A 205 14.97 -0.41 -38.90
C THR A 205 15.63 -0.33 -37.52
N GLN A 206 16.68 0.48 -37.38
CA GLN A 206 17.36 0.68 -36.10
C GLN A 206 16.47 1.34 -35.05
N ALA A 207 15.61 2.28 -35.44
CA ALA A 207 14.63 2.87 -34.53
C ALA A 207 13.61 1.84 -34.02
N ALA A 208 13.12 0.95 -34.88
CA ALA A 208 12.21 -0.13 -34.49
C ALA A 208 12.90 -1.14 -33.56
N ILE A 209 14.15 -1.51 -33.85
CA ILE A 209 14.96 -2.38 -33.00
C ILE A 209 15.18 -1.74 -31.62
N HIS A 210 15.60 -0.47 -31.57
CA HIS A 210 15.81 0.24 -30.32
C HIS A 210 14.53 0.34 -29.49
N ALA A 211 13.38 0.61 -30.13
CA ALA A 211 12.09 0.62 -29.45
C ALA A 211 11.76 -0.74 -28.81
N GLN A 212 11.95 -1.84 -29.56
CA GLN A 212 11.73 -3.19 -29.05
C GLN A 212 12.69 -3.55 -27.91
N ILE A 213 13.98 -3.20 -28.03
CA ILE A 213 14.97 -3.42 -26.96
C ILE A 213 14.56 -2.66 -25.70
N SER A 214 14.18 -1.39 -25.84
CA SER A 214 13.69 -0.59 -24.73
C SER A 214 12.51 -1.26 -24.05
N GLU A 215 11.52 -1.74 -24.81
CA GLU A 215 10.32 -2.38 -24.24
C GLU A 215 10.67 -3.67 -23.48
N MET A 216 11.51 -4.52 -24.06
CA MET A 216 11.95 -5.77 -23.43
C MET A 216 12.76 -5.50 -22.16
N ARG A 217 13.71 -4.56 -22.20
CA ARG A 217 14.50 -4.21 -21.02
C ARG A 217 13.64 -3.55 -19.95
N SER A 218 12.61 -2.80 -20.32
CA SER A 218 11.67 -2.22 -19.36
C SER A 218 10.90 -3.32 -18.63
N ALA A 219 10.38 -4.31 -19.35
CA ALA A 219 9.70 -5.45 -18.74
C ALA A 219 10.63 -6.22 -17.79
N VAL A 220 11.89 -6.44 -18.16
CA VAL A 220 12.91 -7.05 -17.29
C VAL A 220 13.18 -6.18 -16.06
N ALA A 221 13.37 -4.87 -16.24
CA ALA A 221 13.62 -3.92 -15.15
C ALA A 221 12.46 -3.91 -14.15
N GLU A 222 11.21 -3.90 -14.61
CA GLU A 222 10.03 -3.95 -13.74
C GLU A 222 10.02 -5.21 -12.86
N ARG A 223 10.39 -6.37 -13.41
CA ARG A 223 10.49 -7.63 -12.64
C ARG A 223 11.62 -7.58 -11.62
N ILE A 224 12.79 -7.06 -12.00
CA ILE A 224 13.91 -6.88 -11.08
C ILE A 224 13.52 -5.92 -9.95
N ILE A 225 12.91 -4.77 -10.25
CA ILE A 225 12.52 -3.77 -9.24
C ILE A 225 11.51 -4.35 -8.22
N GLN A 226 10.57 -5.16 -8.68
CA GLN A 226 9.59 -5.82 -7.82
C GLN A 226 10.25 -6.76 -6.81
N GLU A 227 11.18 -7.60 -7.27
CA GLU A 227 11.89 -8.55 -6.41
C GLU A 227 12.94 -7.83 -5.54
N ASP A 228 13.87 -7.15 -6.18
CA ASP A 228 15.00 -6.46 -5.59
C ASP A 228 15.18 -5.05 -6.18
N PRO A 229 14.64 -4.01 -5.54
CA PRO A 229 14.73 -2.64 -6.05
C PRO A 229 16.15 -2.08 -6.03
N PHE A 230 17.07 -2.64 -5.25
CA PHE A 230 18.48 -2.22 -5.27
C PHE A 230 19.14 -2.68 -6.57
N ARG A 231 18.97 -3.96 -6.92
CA ARG A 231 19.38 -4.49 -8.23
C ARG A 231 18.62 -3.81 -9.37
N GLY A 232 17.37 -3.41 -9.13
CA GLY A 232 16.56 -2.66 -10.10
C GLY A 232 17.18 -1.32 -10.48
N VAL A 233 17.68 -0.55 -9.49
CA VAL A 233 18.40 0.70 -9.74
C VAL A 233 19.65 0.46 -10.59
N GLU A 234 20.48 -0.52 -10.21
CA GLU A 234 21.71 -0.86 -10.94
C GLU A 234 21.42 -1.31 -12.38
N TYR A 235 20.39 -2.14 -12.57
CA TYR A 235 19.99 -2.62 -13.88
C TYR A 235 19.53 -1.47 -14.79
N VAL A 236 18.69 -0.55 -14.28
CA VAL A 236 18.23 0.60 -15.06
C VAL A 236 19.40 1.52 -15.43
N GLN A 237 20.31 1.78 -14.50
CA GLN A 237 21.48 2.64 -14.75
C GLN A 237 22.44 2.04 -15.78
N SER A 238 22.77 0.75 -15.66
CA SER A 238 23.66 0.07 -16.59
C SER A 238 23.10 -0.05 -18.01
N ASN A 239 21.78 0.03 -18.17
CA ASN A 239 21.09 -0.05 -19.46
C ASN A 239 20.49 1.29 -19.91
N ILE A 240 20.86 2.42 -19.30
CA ILE A 240 20.17 3.70 -19.50
C ILE A 240 20.13 4.15 -20.97
N SER A 241 21.19 3.85 -21.72
CA SER A 241 21.33 4.20 -23.15
C SER A 241 20.47 3.33 -24.08
N GLN A 242 19.93 2.22 -23.59
CA GLN A 242 19.12 1.28 -24.36
C GLN A 242 17.61 1.46 -24.09
N PHE A 243 17.25 2.43 -23.25
CA PHE A 243 15.87 2.84 -23.08
C PHE A 243 15.54 4.04 -23.95
N GLN A 244 14.27 4.13 -24.33
CA GLN A 244 13.71 5.43 -24.67
C GLN A 244 13.81 6.38 -23.47
N ALA A 245 14.17 7.63 -23.72
CA ALA A 245 14.51 8.60 -22.67
C ALA A 245 13.43 8.75 -21.58
N ALA A 246 12.16 8.82 -21.99
CA ALA A 246 11.04 8.92 -21.05
C ALA A 246 10.88 7.65 -20.18
N GLU A 247 11.10 6.49 -20.77
CA GLU A 247 10.91 5.20 -20.10
C GLU A 247 12.04 4.93 -19.10
N GLY A 248 13.29 5.18 -19.49
CA GLY A 248 14.45 5.06 -18.59
C GLY A 248 14.32 5.98 -17.37
N ALA A 249 13.88 7.23 -17.56
CA ALA A 249 13.65 8.16 -16.46
C ALA A 249 12.52 7.71 -15.52
N ARG A 250 11.43 7.17 -16.08
CA ARG A 250 10.31 6.58 -15.31
C ARG A 250 10.80 5.41 -14.47
N LEU A 251 11.49 4.45 -15.08
CA LEU A 251 11.99 3.24 -14.39
C LEU A 251 12.98 3.60 -13.28
N GLN A 252 13.88 4.56 -13.54
CA GLN A 252 14.82 5.04 -12.53
C GLN A 252 14.08 5.60 -11.31
N LYS A 253 13.07 6.43 -11.53
CA LYS A 253 12.24 6.99 -10.45
C LYS A 253 11.49 5.91 -9.68
N VAL A 254 10.93 4.92 -10.38
CA VAL A 254 10.20 3.80 -9.75
C VAL A 254 11.15 2.94 -8.92
N ALA A 255 12.32 2.58 -9.45
CA ALA A 255 13.34 1.82 -8.75
C ALA A 255 13.80 2.53 -7.47
N THR A 256 14.19 3.79 -7.58
CA THR A 256 14.66 4.59 -6.44
C THR A 256 13.57 4.77 -5.37
N SER A 257 12.34 5.11 -5.77
CA SER A 257 11.25 5.31 -4.79
C SER A 257 10.83 4.01 -4.09
N THR A 258 10.87 2.88 -4.80
CA THR A 258 10.62 1.56 -4.21
C THR A 258 11.71 1.17 -3.22
N MET A 259 12.97 1.42 -3.57
CA MET A 259 14.14 1.20 -2.69
C MET A 259 14.02 2.03 -1.41
N GLU A 260 13.77 3.34 -1.52
CA GLU A 260 13.60 4.24 -0.37
C GLU A 260 12.43 3.81 0.54
N SER A 261 11.32 3.36 -0.05
CA SER A 261 10.18 2.84 0.71
C SER A 261 10.53 1.58 1.50
N LYS A 262 11.23 0.60 0.89
CA LYS A 262 11.69 -0.60 1.59
C LYS A 262 12.68 -0.25 2.72
N LEU A 263 13.60 0.69 2.50
CA LEU A 263 14.54 1.16 3.52
C LEU A 263 13.82 1.82 4.70
N ARG A 264 12.84 2.70 4.43
CA ARG A 264 12.04 3.35 5.47
C ARG A 264 11.28 2.33 6.31
N LEU A 265 10.72 1.31 5.68
CA LEU A 265 10.02 0.23 6.38
C LEU A 265 10.97 -0.57 7.27
N ALA A 266 12.17 -0.90 6.78
CA ALA A 266 13.19 -1.60 7.57
C ALA A 266 13.58 -0.80 8.83
N LEU A 267 13.86 0.50 8.68
CA LEU A 267 14.17 1.40 9.80
C LEU A 267 13.01 1.48 10.81
N ALA A 268 11.75 1.55 10.33
CA ALA A 268 10.59 1.59 11.21
C ALA A 268 10.42 0.31 12.04
N TYR A 269 10.75 -0.86 11.49
CA TYR A 269 10.76 -2.12 12.23
C TYR A 269 11.85 -2.17 13.30
N GLU A 270 13.05 -1.70 12.99
CA GLU A 270 14.15 -1.61 13.96
C GLU A 270 13.81 -0.67 15.12
N ASP A 271 13.28 0.52 14.84
CA ASP A 271 12.81 1.46 15.85
C ASP A 271 11.73 0.85 16.74
N ARG A 272 10.79 0.09 16.16
CA ARG A 272 9.77 -0.62 16.93
C ARG A 272 10.39 -1.68 17.84
N ALA A 273 11.35 -2.46 17.35
CA ALA A 273 12.04 -3.47 18.14
C ALA A 273 12.84 -2.84 19.30
N GLN A 274 13.51 -1.71 19.06
CA GLN A 274 14.20 -0.95 20.10
C GLN A 274 13.24 -0.44 21.18
N ARG A 275 12.11 0.15 20.79
CA ARG A 275 11.09 0.62 21.74
C ARG A 275 10.50 -0.51 22.58
N ILE A 276 10.31 -1.70 22.00
CA ILE A 276 9.84 -2.88 22.76
C ILE A 276 10.89 -3.30 23.80
N ARG A 277 12.17 -3.36 23.43
CA ARG A 277 13.26 -3.66 24.36
C ARG A 277 13.33 -2.64 25.51
N GLN A 278 13.31 -1.35 25.18
CA GLN A 278 13.31 -0.28 26.18
C GLN A 278 12.14 -0.39 27.17
N ARG A 279 10.92 -0.67 26.69
CA ARG A 279 9.76 -0.90 27.56
C ARG A 279 9.95 -2.13 28.46
N GLN A 280 10.53 -3.20 27.94
CA GLN A 280 10.80 -4.41 28.71
C GLN A 280 11.81 -4.13 29.84
N ASP A 281 12.88 -3.40 29.54
CA ASP A 281 13.89 -3.00 30.53
C ASP A 281 13.27 -2.09 31.60
N GLN A 282 12.42 -1.14 31.22
CA GLN A 282 11.66 -0.30 32.15
C GLN A 282 10.74 -1.11 33.07
N ILE A 283 10.05 -2.12 32.54
CA ILE A 283 9.18 -2.99 33.33
C ILE A 283 10.00 -3.80 34.34
N ILE A 284 11.13 -4.37 33.91
CA ILE A 284 12.05 -5.11 34.79
C ILE A 284 12.57 -4.18 35.88
N ALA A 285 13.05 -2.99 35.53
CA ALA A 285 13.56 -2.02 36.48
C ALA A 285 12.52 -1.64 37.53
N LYS A 286 11.28 -1.34 37.10
CA LYS A 286 10.17 -1.04 38.00
C LYS A 286 9.83 -2.21 38.92
N GLN A 287 9.82 -3.44 38.42
CA GLN A 287 9.54 -4.62 39.24
C GLN A 287 10.61 -4.86 40.31
N VAL A 288 11.87 -4.70 39.94
CA VAL A 288 13.00 -4.86 40.87
C VAL A 288 12.99 -3.74 41.90
N ALA A 289 12.76 -2.49 41.50
CA ALA A 289 12.59 -1.37 42.43
C ALA A 289 11.45 -1.63 43.44
N MET A 290 10.28 -2.09 42.97
CA MET A 290 9.18 -2.45 43.86
C MET A 290 9.55 -3.56 44.87
N GLN A 291 10.38 -4.53 44.49
CA GLN A 291 10.88 -5.55 45.42
C GLN A 291 11.83 -4.93 46.46
N GLY A 292 12.69 -4.00 46.01
CA GLY A 292 13.56 -3.22 46.89
C GLY A 292 12.77 -2.43 47.93
N ASP A 293 11.72 -1.72 47.52
CA ASP A 293 10.83 -0.98 48.42
C ASP A 293 10.16 -1.89 49.46
N VAL A 294 9.70 -3.07 49.03
CA VAL A 294 9.10 -4.06 49.95
C VAL A 294 10.13 -4.55 50.95
N LEU A 295 11.35 -4.89 50.52
CA LEU A 295 12.42 -5.32 51.41
C LEU A 295 12.83 -4.21 52.38
N LEU A 296 12.91 -2.97 51.90
CA LEU A 296 13.20 -1.80 52.71
C LEU A 296 12.14 -1.61 53.80
N SER A 297 10.85 -1.65 53.44
CA SER A 297 9.74 -1.50 54.40
C SER A 297 9.72 -2.59 55.48
N GLN A 298 10.24 -3.78 55.17
CA GLN A 298 10.34 -4.91 56.10
C GLN A 298 11.63 -4.88 56.94
N GLY A 299 12.52 -3.90 56.72
CA GLY A 299 13.85 -3.84 57.35
C GLY A 299 14.78 -4.97 56.89
N LYS A 300 14.53 -5.55 55.72
CA LYS A 300 15.25 -6.70 55.15
C LYS A 300 16.07 -6.36 53.91
N LEU A 301 16.07 -5.11 53.47
CA LEU A 301 16.97 -4.65 52.41
C LEU A 301 18.42 -4.83 52.88
N SER A 302 19.30 -5.27 51.99
CA SER A 302 20.73 -5.44 52.26
C SER A 302 21.56 -4.93 51.09
N ALA A 303 22.82 -4.56 51.35
CA ALA A 303 23.74 -4.13 50.31
C ALA A 303 23.93 -5.24 49.25
N ASP A 304 24.02 -6.49 49.68
CA ASP A 304 24.11 -7.66 48.80
C ASP A 304 22.91 -7.77 47.84
N TRP A 305 21.70 -7.50 48.33
CA TRP A 305 20.51 -7.52 47.47
C TRP A 305 20.57 -6.41 46.42
N ILE A 306 21.00 -5.20 46.79
CA ILE A 306 21.12 -4.07 45.85
C ILE A 306 22.18 -4.37 44.79
N GLU A 307 23.36 -4.86 45.19
CA GLU A 307 24.44 -5.21 44.25
C GLU A 307 24.04 -6.34 43.31
N SER A 308 23.35 -7.37 43.82
CA SER A 308 22.86 -8.48 42.98
C SER A 308 21.81 -8.04 41.94
N ASN A 309 21.19 -6.88 42.13
CA ASN A 309 20.17 -6.32 41.25
C ASN A 309 20.61 -5.05 40.51
N ARG A 310 21.90 -4.66 40.60
CA ARG A 310 22.43 -3.41 40.03
C ARG A 310 22.08 -3.20 38.56
N ASP A 311 22.28 -4.23 37.72
CA ASP A 311 22.03 -4.15 36.28
C ASP A 311 20.53 -4.12 35.93
N ARG A 312 19.67 -4.41 36.90
CA ARG A 312 18.21 -4.39 36.78
C ARG A 312 17.58 -3.22 37.53
N LEU A 313 18.37 -2.32 38.11
CA LEU A 313 17.90 -1.10 38.75
C LEU A 313 18.26 0.08 37.86
N THR A 314 17.44 1.14 37.90
CA THR A 314 17.88 2.40 37.32
C THR A 314 19.01 2.99 38.17
N PRO A 315 19.90 3.84 37.60
CA PRO A 315 20.92 4.52 38.40
C PRO A 315 20.35 5.38 39.53
N GLN A 316 19.09 5.79 39.43
CA GLN A 316 18.39 6.53 40.48
C GLN A 316 17.92 5.58 41.60
N ASP A 317 17.29 4.46 41.26
CA ASP A 317 16.83 3.47 42.25
C ASP A 317 18.00 2.82 42.99
N TYR A 318 19.09 2.51 42.29
CA TYR A 318 20.31 2.00 42.91
C TYR A 318 20.86 2.95 43.98
N ARG A 319 20.94 4.26 43.67
CA ARG A 319 21.38 5.28 44.62
C ARG A 319 20.38 5.46 45.78
N TYR A 320 19.08 5.40 45.48
CA TYR A 320 18.02 5.49 46.46
C TYR A 320 18.14 4.37 47.52
N PHE A 321 18.20 3.11 47.10
CA PHE A 321 18.28 1.98 48.03
C PHE A 321 19.56 1.97 48.85
N TYR A 322 20.69 2.38 48.28
CA TYR A 322 21.95 2.54 49.03
C TYR A 322 21.87 3.64 50.08
N GLY A 323 21.29 4.79 49.72
CA GLY A 323 21.11 5.91 50.65
C GLY A 323 20.19 5.58 51.83
N GLU A 324 19.21 4.69 51.64
CA GLU A 324 18.33 4.19 52.70
C GLU A 324 19.02 3.18 53.64
N LEU A 325 19.99 2.40 53.16
CA LEU A 325 20.78 1.47 53.98
C LEU A 325 21.78 2.15 54.91
N GLU A 326 22.40 3.24 54.44
CA GLU A 326 23.42 3.96 55.21
C GLU A 326 22.82 4.80 56.35
N GLY A 327 21.50 4.78 56.54
CA GLY A 327 20.84 5.47 57.66
C GLY A 327 21.03 6.98 57.60
N SER A 328 21.06 7.56 56.40
CA SER A 328 21.20 9.01 56.25
C SER A 328 20.00 9.71 56.91
N GLN A 329 20.30 10.38 58.02
CA GLN A 329 19.39 11.14 58.88
C GLN A 329 18.88 12.44 58.24
N GLU A 330 18.98 12.55 56.92
CA GLU A 330 18.41 13.64 56.13
C GLU A 330 17.22 13.06 55.37
N ARG A 331 16.01 13.28 55.86
CA ARG A 331 14.77 12.86 55.17
C ARG A 331 13.89 14.07 54.95
N THR A 332 13.47 14.25 53.70
CA THR A 332 12.39 15.18 53.38
C THR A 332 11.07 14.51 53.74
N ASP A 333 10.32 15.10 54.65
CA ASP A 333 8.93 14.74 54.88
C ASP A 333 8.13 15.09 53.62
N LEU A 334 7.71 14.06 52.90
CA LEU A 334 7.06 14.20 51.60
C LEU A 334 5.70 14.89 51.68
N SER A 335 5.04 14.84 52.85
CA SER A 335 3.78 15.54 53.08
C SER A 335 4.01 17.04 53.24
N VAL A 336 5.05 17.42 53.99
CA VAL A 336 5.49 18.82 54.15
C VAL A 336 5.98 19.39 52.81
N TYR A 337 6.79 18.63 52.07
CA TYR A 337 7.29 19.04 50.76
C TYR A 337 6.15 19.26 49.74
N ALA A 338 5.21 18.30 49.64
CA ALA A 338 4.07 18.42 48.73
C ALA A 338 3.16 19.60 49.09
N ALA A 339 2.91 19.84 50.38
CA ALA A 339 2.09 20.94 50.88
C ALA A 339 2.70 22.31 50.55
N LEU A 340 4.01 22.49 50.79
CA LEU A 340 4.71 23.73 50.44
C LEU A 340 4.67 23.98 48.93
N ARG A 341 4.82 22.93 48.12
CA ARG A 341 4.76 23.03 46.65
C ARG A 341 3.37 23.45 46.13
N ALA A 342 2.30 22.96 46.76
CA ALA A 342 0.92 23.36 46.44
C ALA A 342 0.70 24.85 46.62
N ARG A 343 1.25 25.39 47.72
CA ARG A 343 1.13 26.81 48.06
C ARG A 343 1.99 27.69 47.15
N ILE A 344 3.14 27.22 46.69
CA ILE A 344 3.89 27.92 45.63
C ILE A 344 3.05 28.02 44.33
N ALA A 345 2.36 26.95 43.94
CA ALA A 345 1.53 26.94 42.74
C ALA A 345 0.26 27.81 42.86
N SER A 346 -0.27 28.01 44.08
CA SER A 346 -1.33 29.00 44.35
C SER A 346 -0.80 30.45 44.35
N GLY A 347 0.52 30.65 44.30
CA GLY A 347 1.17 31.95 44.28
C GLY A 347 1.54 32.49 45.66
N GLU A 348 1.50 31.65 46.70
CA GLU A 348 1.93 32.02 48.05
C GLU A 348 3.47 31.98 48.17
N ASP A 349 4.00 32.84 49.05
CA ASP A 349 5.42 32.80 49.43
C ASP A 349 5.63 31.85 50.61
N VAL A 350 6.26 30.70 50.33
CA VAL A 350 6.55 29.68 51.34
C VAL A 350 8.01 29.71 51.79
N SER A 351 8.81 30.69 51.35
CA SER A 351 10.26 30.73 51.59
C SER A 351 10.63 30.66 53.06
N LYS A 352 9.83 31.29 53.94
CA LYS A 352 10.04 31.27 55.39
C LYS A 352 9.77 29.87 55.98
N GLU A 353 8.65 29.26 55.63
CA GLU A 353 8.24 27.96 56.14
C GLU A 353 9.09 26.83 55.56
N ALA A 354 9.58 26.96 54.32
CA ALA A 354 10.54 26.04 53.72
C ALA A 354 11.90 26.10 54.46
N ARG A 355 12.35 27.30 54.88
CA ARG A 355 13.56 27.43 55.73
C ARG A 355 13.35 26.81 57.10
N GLU A 356 12.21 27.03 57.73
CA GLU A 356 11.87 26.43 59.03
C GLU A 356 11.80 24.90 58.92
N SER A 357 11.22 24.38 57.85
CA SER A 357 11.13 22.93 57.60
C SER A 357 12.51 22.30 57.32
N LEU A 358 13.42 23.02 56.65
CA LEU A 358 14.82 22.63 56.52
C LEU A 358 15.53 22.57 57.89
N GLN A 359 15.33 23.59 58.74
CA GLN A 359 15.92 23.65 60.08
C GLN A 359 15.41 22.54 61.02
N LEU A 360 14.13 22.17 60.88
CA LEU A 360 13.51 21.09 61.64
C LEU A 360 13.87 19.69 61.11
N GLY A 361 14.68 19.60 60.05
CA GLY A 361 15.04 18.33 59.41
C GLY A 361 13.88 17.66 58.67
N LEU A 362 12.82 18.41 58.36
CA LEU A 362 11.66 17.97 57.58
C LEU A 362 11.85 18.18 56.08
N LEU A 363 12.89 18.91 55.65
CA LEU A 363 13.28 19.08 54.25
C LEU A 363 14.79 18.90 54.11
N LYS A 364 15.24 18.24 53.04
CA LYS A 364 16.64 18.22 52.63
C LYS A 364 17.09 19.58 52.08
N PRO A 365 18.38 19.93 52.16
CA PRO A 365 18.94 21.12 51.52
C PRO A 365 18.64 21.21 50.02
N ASP A 366 18.68 20.07 49.31
CA ASP A 366 18.38 20.00 47.87
C ASP A 366 16.89 20.26 47.57
N ASP A 367 15.99 19.72 48.40
CA ASP A 367 14.55 19.92 48.24
C ASP A 367 14.13 21.34 48.65
N PHE A 368 14.78 21.90 49.67
CA PHE A 368 14.68 23.32 50.00
C PHE A 368 15.11 24.20 48.82
N LYS A 369 16.28 23.91 48.23
CA LYS A 369 16.81 24.64 47.08
C LYS A 369 15.84 24.60 45.90
N ARG A 370 15.23 23.44 45.62
CA ARG A 370 14.20 23.29 44.59
C ARG A 370 12.97 24.16 44.87
N LEU A 371 12.45 24.16 46.11
CA LEU A 371 11.30 25.01 46.47
C LEU A 371 11.62 26.49 46.28
N THR A 372 12.82 26.93 46.67
CA THR A 372 13.25 28.33 46.47
C THR A 372 13.49 28.68 45.00
N GLU A 373 14.04 27.77 44.20
CA GLU A 373 14.22 27.96 42.76
C GLU A 373 12.86 28.10 42.05
N ILE A 374 11.86 27.30 42.44
CA ILE A 374 10.49 27.41 41.91
C ILE A 374 9.85 28.75 42.32
N GLN A 375 10.07 29.20 43.57
CA GLN A 375 9.60 30.51 44.07
C GLN A 375 10.27 31.69 43.34
N GLU A 376 11.57 31.60 43.08
CA GLU A 376 12.34 32.61 42.33
C GLU A 376 11.93 32.63 40.85
N PHE A 377 11.75 31.47 40.24
CA PHE A 377 11.20 31.36 38.88
C PHE A 377 9.80 31.95 38.80
N SER A 378 8.98 31.77 39.85
CA SER A 378 7.64 32.34 39.96
C SER A 378 7.61 33.86 40.16
N SER A 379 8.68 34.44 40.72
CA SER A 379 8.78 35.88 41.00
C SER A 379 9.50 36.69 39.91
N LEU A 380 10.36 36.05 39.10
CA LEU A 380 11.12 36.69 38.02
C LEU A 380 10.35 36.87 36.69
N SER A 381 9.29 36.09 36.43
CA SER A 381 8.53 36.15 35.17
C SER A 381 7.30 37.07 35.18
N GLY A 382 6.97 37.70 36.31
CA GLY A 382 5.77 38.54 36.46
C GLY A 382 4.44 37.78 36.48
N GLU A 383 4.38 36.56 35.97
CA GLU A 383 3.29 35.59 36.14
C GLU A 383 3.85 34.17 35.97
N VAL A 384 3.51 33.26 36.91
CA VAL A 384 3.76 31.83 36.72
C VAL A 384 3.07 31.38 35.42
N PRO A 385 3.76 30.69 34.48
CA PRO A 385 3.12 30.23 33.26
C PRO A 385 1.83 29.46 33.58
N SER A 386 0.70 29.86 33.00
CA SER A 386 -0.61 29.24 33.27
C SER A 386 -0.59 27.71 33.11
N VAL A 387 0.28 27.22 32.21
CA VAL A 387 0.57 25.81 32.00
C VAL A 387 1.14 25.11 33.24
N TYR A 388 2.10 25.72 33.94
CA TYR A 388 2.69 25.16 35.17
C TYR A 388 1.64 25.03 36.27
N LYS A 389 0.90 26.12 36.55
CA LYS A 389 -0.17 26.16 37.56
C LYS A 389 -1.21 25.07 37.32
N ARG A 390 -1.68 24.94 36.07
CA ARG A 390 -2.68 23.93 35.69
C ARG A 390 -2.15 22.50 35.87
N GLY A 391 -0.90 22.22 35.49
CA GLY A 391 -0.30 20.90 35.67
C GLY A 391 -0.18 20.50 37.14
N VAL A 392 0.33 21.40 37.99
CA VAL A 392 0.44 21.15 39.44
C VAL A 392 -0.93 20.95 40.08
N GLN A 393 -1.90 21.83 39.79
CA GLN A 393 -3.27 21.70 40.30
C GLN A 393 -3.94 20.40 39.84
N TYR A 394 -3.74 20.01 38.59
CA TYR A 394 -4.30 18.77 38.04
C TYR A 394 -3.72 17.54 38.73
N ILE A 395 -2.39 17.48 38.89
CA ILE A 395 -1.70 16.37 39.56
C ILE A 395 -2.13 16.28 41.02
N GLN A 396 -2.20 17.40 41.74
CA GLN A 396 -2.60 17.43 43.15
C GLN A 396 -4.05 17.00 43.36
N ASN A 397 -4.97 17.46 42.51
CA ASN A 397 -6.37 17.08 42.59
C ASN A 397 -6.61 15.62 42.19
N SER A 398 -5.80 15.08 41.30
CA SER A 398 -5.95 13.71 40.81
C SER A 398 -5.28 12.69 41.73
N LEU A 399 -4.18 13.07 42.40
CA LEU A 399 -3.42 12.24 43.34
C LEU A 399 -3.51 12.78 44.77
N ARG A 400 -4.72 13.12 45.23
CA ARG A 400 -4.94 13.79 46.53
C ARG A 400 -4.35 13.02 47.71
N VAL A 401 -3.63 13.74 48.56
CA VAL A 401 -3.21 13.30 49.90
C VAL A 401 -4.27 13.79 50.89
N SER A 402 -4.76 12.91 51.77
CA SER A 402 -5.79 13.29 52.75
C SER A 402 -5.18 14.15 53.86
N GLU A 403 -5.79 15.30 54.16
CA GLU A 403 -5.37 16.22 55.23
C GLU A 403 -5.66 15.68 56.64
N LEU A 404 -6.66 14.80 56.78
CA LEU A 404 -7.09 14.24 58.06
C LEU A 404 -6.33 12.94 58.42
N ASN A 405 -5.72 12.28 57.44
CA ASN A 405 -4.89 11.10 57.64
C ASN A 405 -3.91 10.94 56.45
N PRO A 406 -2.71 11.56 56.50
CA PRO A 406 -1.79 11.57 55.37
C PRO A 406 -1.23 10.17 55.13
N ASP A 407 -1.67 9.52 54.05
CA ASP A 407 -1.05 8.28 53.57
C ASP A 407 0.34 8.60 53.00
N PRO A 408 1.44 8.10 53.61
CA PRO A 408 2.80 8.35 53.13
C PRO A 408 2.99 7.91 51.67
N ALA A 409 2.29 6.85 51.24
CA ALA A 409 2.39 6.36 49.87
C ALA A 409 1.65 7.30 48.89
N ALA A 410 0.53 7.91 49.31
CA ALA A 410 -0.14 8.94 48.52
C ALA A 410 0.70 10.21 48.40
N ALA A 411 1.33 10.64 49.51
CA ALA A 411 2.24 11.77 49.53
C ALA A 411 3.45 11.56 48.61
N GLN A 412 4.05 10.36 48.64
CA GLN A 412 5.16 9.99 47.77
C GLN A 412 4.78 10.00 46.29
N ARG A 413 3.64 9.39 45.93
CA ARG A 413 3.17 9.37 44.53
C ARG A 413 2.93 10.77 43.98
N GLN A 414 2.27 11.61 44.78
CA GLN A 414 2.00 12.99 44.39
C GLN A 414 3.32 13.79 44.24
N ALA A 415 4.25 13.64 45.18
CA ALA A 415 5.56 14.29 45.11
C ALA A 415 6.38 13.85 43.88
N SER A 416 6.41 12.54 43.57
CA SER A 416 7.09 12.01 42.39
C SER A 416 6.46 12.51 41.08
N ALA A 417 5.13 12.50 40.98
CA ALA A 417 4.41 13.01 39.81
C ALA A 417 4.68 14.51 39.57
N LEU A 418 4.76 15.29 40.65
CA LEU A 418 5.10 16.71 40.59
C LEU A 418 6.56 16.93 40.15
N ASN A 419 7.48 16.05 40.54
CA ASN A 419 8.88 16.12 40.10
C ASN A 419 9.04 15.82 38.62
N ASP A 420 8.35 14.78 38.11
CA ASP A 420 8.38 14.44 36.68
C ASP A 420 7.82 15.58 35.82
N TRP A 421 6.79 16.26 36.31
CA TRP A 421 6.22 17.44 35.64
C TRP A 421 7.21 18.60 35.57
N ASP A 422 7.93 18.87 36.66
CA ASP A 422 8.92 19.94 36.70
C ASP A 422 10.12 19.64 35.80
N ASP A 423 10.63 18.41 35.83
CA ASP A 423 11.77 18.00 35.01
C ASP A 423 11.41 18.03 33.52
N TYR A 424 10.17 17.67 33.17
CA TYR A 424 9.67 17.81 31.81
C TYR A 424 9.61 19.28 31.36
N LEU A 425 9.16 20.20 32.20
CA LEU A 425 9.10 21.63 31.87
C LEU A 425 10.47 22.30 31.80
N LYS A 426 11.44 21.86 32.60
CA LYS A 426 12.83 22.35 32.50
C LYS A 426 13.43 22.05 31.13
N VAL A 427 13.14 20.88 30.58
CA VAL A 427 13.61 20.47 29.25
C VAL A 427 12.76 21.10 28.13
N ASN A 428 11.49 21.41 28.42
CA ASN A 428 10.53 21.96 27.46
C ASN A 428 9.98 23.34 27.88
N PRO A 429 10.82 24.38 28.00
CA PRO A 429 10.43 25.67 28.59
C PRO A 429 9.42 26.48 27.74
N LYS A 430 9.17 26.08 26.49
CA LYS A 430 8.25 26.76 25.55
C LYS A 430 7.10 25.86 25.08
N ILE A 431 6.73 24.85 25.88
CA ILE A 431 5.69 23.89 25.52
C ILE A 431 4.32 24.56 25.27
N SER A 432 3.56 24.04 24.29
CA SER A 432 2.19 24.48 24.05
C SER A 432 1.22 24.01 25.13
N GLU A 433 0.10 24.70 25.31
CA GLU A 433 -0.92 24.32 26.32
C GLU A 433 -1.46 22.89 26.09
N ARG A 434 -1.61 22.50 24.83
CA ARG A 434 -2.17 21.19 24.45
C ARG A 434 -1.20 20.04 24.73
N GLU A 435 0.08 20.22 24.40
CA GLU A 435 1.12 19.22 24.68
C GLU A 435 1.35 19.08 26.19
N ALA A 436 1.35 20.20 26.91
CA ALA A 436 1.41 20.19 28.37
C ALA A 436 0.24 19.44 29.01
N GLN A 437 -0.98 19.65 28.50
CA GLN A 437 -2.15 18.90 28.98
C GLN A 437 -2.01 17.40 28.80
N GLN A 438 -1.57 16.96 27.63
CA GLN A 438 -1.34 15.55 27.38
C GLN A 438 -0.32 14.97 28.35
N GLU A 439 0.73 15.72 28.65
CA GLU A 439 1.81 15.21 29.50
C GLU A 439 1.43 15.13 30.99
N TYR A 440 0.85 16.16 31.61
CA TYR A 440 0.46 16.04 33.01
C TYR A 440 -0.69 15.04 33.21
N GLU A 441 -1.56 14.84 32.20
CA GLU A 441 -2.56 13.77 32.23
C GLU A 441 -1.90 12.39 32.15
N ARG A 442 -0.89 12.22 31.28
CA ARG A 442 -0.10 10.99 31.18
C ARG A 442 0.64 10.67 32.48
N ILE A 443 1.27 11.67 33.10
CA ILE A 443 1.96 11.53 34.39
C ILE A 443 0.96 11.06 35.45
N VAL A 444 -0.19 11.73 35.59
CA VAL A 444 -1.22 11.30 36.55
C VAL A 444 -1.70 9.87 36.29
N GLU A 445 -1.93 9.49 35.04
CA GLU A 445 -2.35 8.13 34.69
C GLU A 445 -1.32 7.08 35.12
N GLU A 446 -0.03 7.37 34.93
CA GLU A 446 1.07 6.50 35.32
C GLU A 446 1.12 6.25 36.83
N TYR A 447 0.91 7.29 37.64
CA TYR A 447 0.94 7.20 39.11
C TYR A 447 -0.40 6.75 39.71
N ALA A 448 -1.55 7.01 39.07
CA ALA A 448 -2.87 6.56 39.52
C ALA A 448 -3.13 5.07 39.24
N LEU A 449 -2.57 4.51 38.17
CA LEU A 449 -2.63 3.09 37.87
C LEU A 449 -1.78 2.24 38.83
N ALA A 450 -0.74 2.83 39.43
CA ALA A 450 0.09 2.15 40.42
C ALA A 450 -0.71 1.82 41.71
N ASP A 451 -1.63 2.69 42.14
CA ASP A 451 -2.50 2.51 43.31
C ASP A 451 -3.50 1.34 43.14
N THR A 452 -4.14 1.25 41.98
CA THR A 452 -5.07 0.14 41.64
C THR A 452 -4.34 -1.18 41.38
N ARG A 453 -3.13 -1.14 40.83
CA ARG A 453 -2.26 -2.32 40.71
C ARG A 453 -1.73 -2.79 42.08
N GLN A 454 -1.37 -1.90 43.00
CA GLN A 454 -0.98 -2.29 44.37
C GLN A 454 -2.13 -2.95 45.14
N MET A 455 -3.38 -2.46 45.01
CA MET A 455 -4.54 -3.08 45.65
C MET A 455 -4.85 -4.50 45.13
N SER A 456 -4.66 -4.76 43.83
CA SER A 456 -4.84 -6.09 43.23
C SER A 456 -3.65 -7.04 43.51
N LEU A 457 -2.43 -6.51 43.67
CA LEU A 457 -1.23 -7.28 44.00
C LEU A 457 -1.17 -7.74 45.47
N THR A 458 -1.90 -7.10 46.38
CA THR A 458 -1.91 -7.45 47.81
C THR A 458 -3.08 -8.37 48.21
N LYS A 459 -4.11 -8.49 47.38
CA LYS A 459 -5.30 -9.32 47.65
C LYS A 459 -5.11 -10.77 47.23
N ARG A 460 -5.50 -11.72 48.09
CA ARG A 460 -5.44 -13.16 47.78
C ARG A 460 -6.32 -13.47 46.54
N MET A 461 -5.78 -14.23 45.59
CA MET A 461 -6.53 -14.65 44.40
C MET A 461 -7.59 -15.71 44.78
N PRO A 462 -8.79 -15.68 44.15
CA PRO A 462 -9.74 -16.78 44.26
C PRO A 462 -9.09 -18.10 43.81
N ARG A 463 -9.40 -19.20 44.51
CA ARG A 463 -8.82 -20.53 44.25
C ARG A 463 -9.10 -21.01 42.82
N TYR A 464 -10.25 -20.66 42.28
CA TYR A 464 -10.71 -21.05 40.95
C TYR A 464 -10.61 -19.92 39.93
N ALA A 465 -9.63 -19.01 40.10
CA ALA A 465 -9.40 -17.91 39.19
C ALA A 465 -9.27 -18.35 37.73
N VAL A 466 -9.92 -17.60 36.83
CA VAL A 466 -9.80 -17.72 35.38
C VAL A 466 -9.02 -16.50 34.88
N GLY A 467 -7.79 -16.73 34.42
CA GLY A 467 -6.85 -15.67 34.05
C GLY A 467 -5.77 -15.43 35.11
N ASP A 468 -5.00 -14.36 34.91
CA ASP A 468 -3.93 -13.94 35.81
C ASP A 468 -4.35 -12.73 36.65
N ARG A 469 -3.47 -12.26 37.54
CA ARG A 469 -3.78 -11.16 38.47
C ARG A 469 -4.01 -9.81 37.79
N GLN A 470 -3.54 -9.63 36.56
CA GLN A 470 -3.69 -8.41 35.77
C GLN A 470 -4.89 -8.49 34.81
N ASN A 471 -5.26 -9.70 34.39
CA ASN A 471 -6.34 -10.01 33.45
C ASN A 471 -7.31 -11.05 34.04
N LEU A 472 -7.74 -10.85 35.29
CA LEU A 472 -8.66 -11.76 35.96
C LEU A 472 -10.06 -11.61 35.36
N ASP A 473 -10.60 -12.70 34.82
CA ASP A 473 -12.00 -12.77 34.42
C ASP A 473 -12.85 -13.13 35.65
N ILE A 474 -13.45 -12.10 36.27
CA ILE A 474 -14.15 -12.27 37.54
C ILE A 474 -15.46 -13.05 37.40
N ASP A 475 -16.13 -12.94 36.26
CA ASP A 475 -17.40 -13.62 36.00
C ASP A 475 -17.16 -15.10 35.69
N ALA A 476 -16.15 -15.42 34.87
CA ALA A 476 -15.74 -16.79 34.64
C ALA A 476 -15.18 -17.45 35.93
N THR A 477 -14.48 -16.69 36.77
CA THR A 477 -14.01 -17.14 38.09
C THR A 477 -15.17 -17.50 39.02
N ALA A 478 -16.25 -16.70 39.03
CA ALA A 478 -17.45 -16.98 39.80
C ALA A 478 -18.14 -18.26 39.32
N GLN A 479 -18.31 -18.42 38.01
CA GLN A 479 -18.91 -19.61 37.40
C GLN A 479 -18.11 -20.88 37.75
N ARG A 480 -16.79 -20.84 37.55
CA ARG A 480 -15.90 -21.97 37.85
C ARG A 480 -15.91 -22.36 39.32
N THR A 481 -16.05 -21.38 40.21
CA THR A 481 -16.20 -21.64 41.65
C THR A 481 -17.51 -22.36 41.95
N VAL A 482 -18.64 -21.89 41.40
CA VAL A 482 -19.95 -22.54 41.59
C VAL A 482 -19.94 -23.96 41.04
N GLU A 483 -19.40 -24.19 39.85
CA GLU A 483 -19.29 -25.53 39.25
C GLU A 483 -18.48 -26.50 40.11
N ALA A 484 -17.34 -26.04 40.65
CA ALA A 484 -16.47 -26.86 41.48
C ALA A 484 -17.19 -27.33 42.76
N PHE A 485 -18.00 -26.46 43.38
CA PHE A 485 -18.75 -26.83 44.59
C PHE A 485 -20.05 -27.56 44.32
N ARG A 486 -20.76 -27.30 43.20
CA ARG A 486 -21.89 -28.13 42.76
C ARG A 486 -21.47 -29.58 42.53
N LYS A 487 -20.31 -29.79 41.91
CA LYS A 487 -19.73 -31.12 41.71
C LYS A 487 -19.33 -31.79 43.03
N LYS A 488 -18.89 -31.01 44.03
CA LYS A 488 -18.53 -31.50 45.37
C LYS A 488 -19.77 -31.93 46.18
N HIS A 489 -20.89 -31.22 46.04
CA HIS A 489 -22.11 -31.41 46.83
C HIS A 489 -23.27 -32.06 46.07
N GLY A 490 -23.04 -32.58 44.86
CA GLY A 490 -24.03 -33.37 44.12
C GLY A 490 -25.29 -32.58 43.72
N ASP A 491 -25.11 -31.32 43.31
CA ASP A 491 -26.18 -30.38 42.96
C ASP A 491 -27.16 -29.99 44.09
N ASP A 492 -26.85 -30.29 45.36
CA ASP A 492 -27.56 -29.75 46.52
C ASP A 492 -27.14 -28.28 46.79
N PRO A 493 -28.02 -27.28 46.52
CA PRO A 493 -27.66 -25.88 46.65
C PRO A 493 -27.50 -25.43 48.11
N ASP A 494 -28.25 -26.04 49.04
CA ASP A 494 -28.24 -25.65 50.45
C ASP A 494 -26.98 -26.17 51.13
N ALA A 495 -26.56 -27.39 50.81
CA ALA A 495 -25.28 -27.95 51.25
C ALA A 495 -24.08 -27.15 50.70
N MET A 496 -24.16 -26.69 49.45
CA MET A 496 -23.15 -25.81 48.85
C MET A 496 -23.07 -24.45 49.55
N LEU A 497 -24.22 -23.81 49.81
CA LEU A 497 -24.28 -22.49 50.46
C LEU A 497 -23.82 -22.54 51.92
N ALA A 498 -23.98 -23.70 52.58
CA ALA A 498 -23.49 -23.95 53.93
C ALA A 498 -21.99 -24.29 54.00
N ASP A 499 -21.31 -24.57 52.87
CA ASP A 499 -19.88 -24.90 52.86
C ASP A 499 -19.01 -23.66 53.21
N PRO A 500 -18.23 -23.70 54.30
CA PRO A 500 -17.41 -22.56 54.73
C PRO A 500 -16.39 -22.11 53.70
N GLU A 501 -15.88 -23.04 52.87
CA GLU A 501 -14.91 -22.73 51.82
C GLU A 501 -15.60 -22.01 50.65
N TYR A 502 -16.82 -22.40 50.30
CA TYR A 502 -17.63 -21.71 49.30
C TYR A 502 -17.92 -20.27 49.74
N GLN A 503 -18.36 -20.07 50.98
CA GLN A 503 -18.59 -18.73 51.56
C GLN A 503 -17.32 -17.86 51.60
N GLN A 504 -16.16 -18.45 51.82
CA GLN A 504 -14.88 -17.74 51.75
C GLN A 504 -14.53 -17.33 50.31
N GLN A 505 -14.68 -18.23 49.34
CA GLN A 505 -14.40 -17.92 47.94
C GLN A 505 -15.38 -16.88 47.37
N SER A 506 -16.68 -16.97 47.68
CA SER A 506 -17.67 -15.97 47.27
C SER A 506 -17.34 -14.58 47.82
N ARG A 507 -16.91 -14.46 49.08
CA ARG A 507 -16.44 -13.18 49.65
C ARG A 507 -15.22 -12.64 48.92
N LEU A 508 -14.23 -13.47 48.62
CA LEU A 508 -13.05 -13.06 47.85
C LEU A 508 -13.43 -12.56 46.45
N ILE A 509 -14.35 -13.23 45.77
CA ILE A 509 -14.82 -12.86 44.43
C ILE A 509 -15.53 -11.50 44.46
N GLU A 510 -16.39 -11.26 45.45
CA GLU A 510 -17.05 -9.96 45.63
C GLU A 510 -16.06 -8.83 45.94
N GLU A 511 -15.02 -9.09 46.75
CA GLU A 511 -13.96 -8.11 46.99
C GLU A 511 -13.18 -7.78 45.71
N TRP A 512 -12.82 -8.78 44.90
CA TRP A 512 -12.16 -8.59 43.61
C TRP A 512 -13.05 -7.84 42.62
N LYS A 513 -14.34 -8.17 42.57
CA LYS A 513 -15.34 -7.46 41.77
C LYS A 513 -15.39 -6.00 42.16
N ALA A 514 -15.44 -5.67 43.46
CA ALA A 514 -15.43 -4.29 43.94
C ALA A 514 -14.14 -3.51 43.55
N ILE A 515 -12.97 -4.16 43.62
CA ILE A 515 -11.70 -3.56 43.18
C ILE A 515 -11.71 -3.28 41.68
N MET A 516 -12.18 -4.24 40.88
CA MET A 516 -12.29 -4.11 39.42
C MET A 516 -13.33 -3.07 39.00
N THR A 517 -14.48 -3.01 39.68
CA THR A 517 -15.52 -2.00 39.42
C THR A 517 -15.04 -0.60 39.80
N LYS A 518 -14.28 -0.43 40.90
CA LYS A 518 -13.64 0.86 41.24
C LYS A 518 -12.60 1.26 40.19
N ALA A 519 -11.82 0.31 39.67
CA ALA A 519 -10.88 0.57 38.59
C ALA A 519 -11.58 0.95 37.27
N ALA A 520 -12.70 0.31 36.96
CA ALA A 520 -13.53 0.61 35.78
C ALA A 520 -14.27 1.95 35.91
N ALA A 521 -14.84 2.27 37.08
CA ALA A 521 -15.51 3.55 37.33
C ALA A 521 -14.55 4.75 37.23
N LYS A 522 -13.30 4.59 37.70
CA LYS A 522 -12.23 5.58 37.48
C LYS A 522 -11.87 5.76 36.00
N ARG A 523 -12.09 4.74 35.15
CA ARG A 523 -11.91 4.84 33.69
C ARG A 523 -13.12 5.47 32.96
N VAL A 524 -14.35 5.25 33.46
CA VAL A 524 -15.61 5.66 32.79
C VAL A 524 -16.04 7.09 33.14
N GLY A 525 -15.56 7.69 34.23
CA GLY A 525 -15.86 9.08 34.61
C GLY A 525 -15.30 10.19 33.70
N ARG A 526 -14.79 9.86 32.50
CA ARG A 526 -14.33 10.82 31.49
C ARG A 526 -15.23 10.72 30.24
N PRO A 527 -15.72 11.84 29.68
CA PRO A 527 -16.33 11.82 28.35
C PRO A 527 -15.30 11.34 27.34
N SER A 528 -15.69 10.43 26.46
CA SER A 528 -14.91 10.02 25.31
C SER A 528 -14.66 11.25 24.42
N ASN A 529 -13.45 11.80 24.46
CA ASN A 529 -13.00 12.79 23.47
C ASN A 529 -12.67 12.03 22.17
N GLY A 530 -13.72 11.64 21.47
CA GLY A 530 -13.66 10.83 20.27
C GLY A 530 -15.06 10.64 19.70
N GLU A 531 -15.78 11.73 19.49
CA GLU A 531 -16.86 11.90 18.51
C GLU A 531 -17.64 13.20 18.81
N ARG A 532 -17.21 14.31 18.20
CA ARG A 532 -18.18 15.32 17.75
C ARG A 532 -17.91 15.61 16.28
N ASN A 533 -18.78 14.98 15.49
CA ASN A 533 -19.11 15.28 14.11
C ASN A 533 -19.21 16.78 13.84
N GLY A 534 -18.92 17.12 12.58
CA GLY A 534 -18.97 18.48 12.06
C GLY A 534 -20.36 19.12 11.95
N ARG A 535 -20.32 20.27 11.26
CA ARG A 535 -21.29 21.39 11.19
C ARG A 535 -21.08 22.37 12.36
N GLN A 536 -20.84 23.66 12.15
CA GLN A 536 -21.08 24.54 11.01
C GLN A 536 -19.81 25.31 10.61
#